data_AF-A0A428PFI3-F1
#
_entry.id   AF-A0A428PFI3-F1
#
_cell.length_a   1.000
_cell.length_b   1.000
_cell.length_c   1.000
_cell.angle_alpha   90.00
_cell.angle_beta   90.00
_cell.angle_gamma   90.00
#
_symmetry.space_group_name_H-M   'P 1'
#
loop_
_entity.id
_entity.type
_entity.pdbx_description
1 polymer ?
#
loop_
_entity_poly.entity_id
_entity_poly.type
_entity_poly.pdbx_seq_one_letter_code
_entity_poly.pdbx_strand_id
1 'polypeptide(L)'
;MHSLSLRRLLTSVLSLRSVSSALPSQRRSNTTSSHVETYYSVDGATHAERSKALKANGYRIVSLSSYGSPDNANYAAIWVQEEGPSFEIIHDADEATYNS
;
A
#
# COMPACT_ATOMS: atom_id res chain seq x y z
N MET A 1 -47.08 52.02 19.21
CA MET A 1 -46.95 52.39 20.63
C MET A 1 -46.91 51.12 21.45
N HIS A 2 -45.79 50.93 22.16
CA HIS A 2 -45.42 49.97 23.23
C HIS A 2 -46.19 48.64 23.34
N SER A 3 -45.55 47.46 23.31
CA SER A 3 -44.68 47.00 24.40
C SER A 3 -43.85 45.76 24.01
N LEU A 4 -42.62 45.69 24.52
CA LEU A 4 -41.71 44.54 24.46
C LEU A 4 -42.18 43.42 25.40
N SER A 5 -42.00 42.15 25.02
CA SER A 5 -41.68 41.11 26.02
C SER A 5 -40.87 39.97 25.41
N LEU A 6 -39.58 40.06 25.68
CA LEU A 6 -38.56 39.03 25.50
C LEU A 6 -38.89 37.84 26.42
N ARG A 7 -39.31 36.70 25.88
CA ARG A 7 -39.32 35.44 26.63
C ARG A 7 -38.36 34.45 25.96
N ARG A 8 -37.14 34.47 26.48
CA ARG A 8 -36.19 33.35 26.46
C ARG A 8 -36.94 32.07 26.83
N LEU A 9 -36.79 31.02 26.02
CA LEU A 9 -36.49 29.69 26.54
C LEU A 9 -35.91 28.87 25.37
N LEU A 10 -34.59 28.93 25.23
CA LEU A 10 -33.83 28.09 24.32
C LEU A 10 -33.70 26.71 25.00
N THR A 11 -34.67 25.82 24.80
CA THR A 11 -34.55 24.43 25.25
C THR A 11 -33.55 23.71 24.34
N SER A 12 -32.29 23.81 24.71
CA SER A 12 -31.18 23.03 24.15
C SER A 12 -31.32 21.58 24.59
N VAL A 13 -31.96 20.76 23.76
CA VAL A 13 -31.85 19.30 23.89
C VAL A 13 -30.48 18.91 23.35
N LEU A 14 -29.53 18.72 24.25
CA LEU A 14 -28.21 18.19 23.94
C LEU A 14 -28.37 16.71 23.54
N SER A 15 -28.73 16.48 22.28
CA SER A 15 -28.74 15.15 21.69
C SER A 15 -27.31 14.61 21.75
N LEU A 16 -27.06 13.68 22.67
CA LEU A 16 -25.82 12.92 22.75
C LEU A 16 -25.72 12.05 21.49
N ARG A 17 -25.15 12.60 20.41
CA ARG A 17 -24.81 11.81 19.23
C ARG A 17 -23.65 10.91 19.64
N SER A 18 -23.93 9.64 19.86
CA SER A 18 -22.89 8.61 19.91
C SER A 18 -22.10 8.69 18.60
N VAL A 19 -20.89 9.23 18.66
CA VAL A 19 -19.92 9.07 17.58
C VAL A 19 -19.46 7.62 17.65
N SER A 20 -20.20 6.73 17.01
CA SER A 20 -19.61 5.45 16.63
C SER A 20 -18.62 5.78 15.52
N SER A 21 -17.36 6.02 15.87
CA SER A 21 -16.28 5.94 14.90
C SER A 21 -16.12 4.46 14.54
N ALA A 22 -17.00 3.97 13.68
CA ALA A 22 -16.67 2.81 12.87
C ALA A 22 -15.45 3.24 12.07
N LEU A 23 -14.27 2.74 12.45
CA LEU A 23 -13.10 2.82 11.60
C LEU A 23 -13.57 2.32 10.23
N PRO A 24 -13.62 3.16 9.19
CA PRO A 24 -13.80 2.62 7.87
C PRO A 24 -12.57 1.75 7.66
N SER A 25 -12.75 0.43 7.73
CA SER A 25 -11.91 -0.45 6.95
C SER A 25 -12.15 0.04 5.54
N GLN A 26 -11.25 0.90 5.05
CA GLN A 26 -11.20 1.24 3.64
C GLN A 26 -10.85 -0.07 2.95
N ARG A 27 -11.86 -0.90 2.72
CA ARG A 27 -11.86 -1.84 1.62
C ARG A 27 -11.73 -0.94 0.42
N ARG A 28 -10.49 -0.77 -0.04
CA ARG A 28 -10.13 0.01 -1.22
C ARG A 28 -10.84 -0.67 -2.39
N SER A 29 -12.08 -0.30 -2.65
CA SER A 29 -12.80 -0.66 -3.86
C SER A 29 -12.30 0.25 -4.97
N ASN A 30 -11.01 0.13 -5.29
CA ASN A 30 -10.51 0.60 -6.56
C ASN A 30 -10.89 -0.49 -7.56
N THR A 31 -12.03 -0.31 -8.22
CA THR A 31 -12.47 -1.12 -9.36
C THR A 31 -11.68 -0.75 -10.63
N THR A 32 -10.39 -0.45 -10.48
CA THR A 32 -9.42 -0.59 -11.56
C THR A 32 -8.88 -2.00 -11.45
N SER A 33 -9.06 -2.81 -12.50
CA SER A 33 -8.37 -4.10 -12.61
C SER A 33 -6.88 -3.83 -12.47
N SER A 34 -6.31 -4.00 -11.27
CA SER A 34 -4.89 -3.78 -11.07
C SER A 34 -4.17 -4.83 -11.90
N HIS A 35 -3.30 -4.38 -12.79
CA HIS A 35 -2.59 -5.30 -13.65
C HIS A 35 -1.58 -6.06 -12.79
N VAL A 36 -1.69 -7.40 -12.78
CA VAL A 36 -0.86 -8.27 -11.94
C VAL A 36 0.13 -9.00 -12.83
N GLU A 37 1.40 -8.91 -12.49
CA GLU A 37 2.49 -9.65 -13.14
C GLU A 37 3.11 -10.61 -12.13
N THR A 38 3.47 -11.81 -12.59
CA THR A 38 4.08 -12.84 -11.73
C THR A 38 5.20 -13.56 -12.43
N TYR A 39 6.12 -14.09 -11.64
CA TYR A 39 7.07 -15.08 -12.11
C TYR A 39 7.47 -16.03 -11.00
N TYR A 40 7.97 -17.20 -11.37
CA TYR A 40 8.48 -18.22 -10.48
C TYR A 40 9.62 -19.00 -11.13
N SER A 41 10.49 -19.58 -10.31
CA SER A 41 11.59 -20.45 -10.71
C SER A 41 12.57 -19.78 -11.69
N VAL A 42 12.88 -18.51 -11.42
CA VAL A 42 13.88 -17.76 -12.19
C VAL A 42 15.15 -17.55 -11.37
N ASP A 43 16.31 -17.53 -12.02
CA ASP A 43 17.58 -17.23 -11.35
C ASP A 43 17.70 -15.75 -10.95
N GLY A 44 18.77 -15.41 -10.22
CA GLY A 44 19.04 -14.06 -9.75
C GLY A 44 19.15 -13.03 -10.89
N ALA A 45 19.81 -13.39 -11.99
CA ALA A 45 19.96 -12.50 -13.15
C ALA A 45 18.60 -12.17 -13.78
N THR A 46 17.77 -13.18 -14.01
CA THR A 46 16.42 -13.00 -14.55
C THR A 46 15.52 -12.22 -13.58
N HIS A 47 15.66 -12.44 -12.27
CA HIS A 47 14.96 -11.66 -11.25
C HIS A 47 15.33 -10.18 -11.31
N ALA A 48 16.63 -9.86 -11.40
CA ALA A 48 17.13 -8.49 -11.50
C ALA A 48 16.60 -7.78 -12.76
N GLU A 49 16.61 -8.45 -13.91
CA GLU A 49 16.06 -7.90 -15.16
C GLU A 49 14.55 -7.63 -15.07
N ARG A 50 13.78 -8.61 -14.60
CA ARG A 50 12.32 -8.49 -14.48
C ARG A 50 11.91 -7.42 -13.49
N SER A 51 12.56 -7.37 -12.33
CA SER A 51 12.26 -6.39 -11.29
C SER A 51 12.53 -4.96 -11.75
N LYS A 52 13.64 -4.72 -12.46
CA LYS A 52 13.96 -3.44 -13.08
C LYS A 52 12.90 -3.03 -14.12
N ALA A 53 12.50 -3.96 -14.99
CA ALA A 53 11.50 -3.69 -16.02
C ALA A 53 10.13 -3.36 -15.40
N LEU A 54 9.68 -4.15 -14.42
CA LEU A 54 8.39 -3.95 -13.77
C LEU A 54 8.34 -2.64 -12.97
N LYS A 55 9.40 -2.31 -12.21
CA LYS A 55 9.53 -1.01 -11.53
C LYS A 55 9.41 0.15 -12.52
N ALA A 56 10.11 0.09 -13.65
CA ALA A 56 10.07 1.13 -14.69
C ALA A 56 8.67 1.29 -15.33
N ASN A 57 7.85 0.24 -15.32
CA ASN A 57 6.47 0.27 -15.84
C ASN A 57 5.42 0.62 -14.76
N GLY A 58 5.85 1.08 -13.59
CA GLY A 58 4.95 1.51 -12.51
C GLY A 58 4.37 0.37 -11.68
N TYR A 59 4.98 -0.82 -11.72
CA TYR A 59 4.59 -1.91 -10.84
C TYR A 59 5.35 -1.86 -9.52
N ARG A 60 4.68 -2.33 -8.48
CA ARG A 60 5.22 -2.48 -7.14
C ARG A 60 5.20 -3.96 -6.76
N ILE A 61 6.28 -4.43 -6.17
CA ILE A 61 6.36 -5.81 -5.69
C ILE A 61 5.53 -5.95 -4.41
N VAL A 62 4.65 -6.96 -4.35
CA VAL A 62 3.78 -7.21 -3.18
C VAL A 62 4.10 -8.53 -2.47
N SER A 63 4.81 -9.42 -3.14
CA SER A 63 5.36 -10.65 -2.55
C SER A 63 6.64 -11.04 -3.28
N LEU A 64 7.65 -11.45 -2.51
CA LEU A 64 8.92 -11.98 -3.01
C LEU A 64 9.27 -13.23 -2.20
N SER A 65 9.73 -14.27 -2.88
CA SER A 65 10.28 -15.46 -2.24
C SER A 65 11.56 -15.86 -2.96
N SER A 66 12.60 -16.16 -2.18
CA SER A 66 13.83 -16.81 -2.64
C SER A 66 13.92 -18.22 -2.06
N TYR A 67 14.42 -19.18 -2.84
CA TYR A 67 14.56 -20.57 -2.41
C TYR A 67 15.68 -21.28 -3.16
N GLY A 68 16.23 -22.34 -2.55
CA GLY A 68 17.43 -23.03 -3.04
C GLY A 68 18.65 -22.70 -2.20
N SER A 69 19.84 -22.98 -2.74
CA SER A 69 21.11 -22.64 -2.09
C SER A 69 21.47 -21.17 -2.32
N PRO A 70 22.24 -20.53 -1.43
CA PRO A 70 22.67 -19.14 -1.60
C PRO A 70 23.32 -18.86 -2.97
N ASP A 71 24.19 -19.76 -3.45
CA ASP A 71 24.90 -19.60 -4.74
C ASP A 71 24.03 -19.91 -5.97
N ASN A 72 22.82 -20.44 -5.79
CA ASN A 72 21.92 -20.84 -6.87
C ASN A 72 20.46 -20.65 -6.44
N ALA A 73 20.15 -19.45 -5.96
CA ALA A 73 18.82 -19.10 -5.51
C ALA A 73 17.88 -18.91 -6.69
N ASN A 74 16.69 -19.48 -6.58
CA ASN A 74 15.55 -19.22 -7.45
C ASN A 74 14.62 -18.20 -6.78
N TYR A 75 13.93 -17.43 -7.61
CA TYR A 75 13.04 -16.36 -7.19
C TYR A 75 11.62 -16.59 -7.71
N ALA A 76 10.65 -16.19 -6.90
CA ALA A 76 9.25 -16.03 -7.28
C ALA A 76 8.72 -14.70 -6.76
N ALA A 77 7.94 -13.98 -7.56
CA ALA A 77 7.40 -12.69 -7.18
C ALA A 77 6.01 -12.41 -7.75
N ILE A 78 5.26 -11.58 -7.02
CA ILE A 78 3.97 -11.02 -7.43
C ILE A 78 4.11 -9.50 -7.46
N TRP A 79 3.63 -8.90 -8.54
CA TRP A 79 3.70 -7.49 -8.81
C TRP A 79 2.34 -6.94 -9.15
N VAL A 80 2.05 -5.73 -8.66
CA VAL A 80 0.78 -5.05 -8.91
C VAL A 80 1.10 -3.67 -9.46
N GLN A 81 0.45 -3.29 -10.56
CA GLN A 81 0.53 -1.93 -11.07
C GLN A 81 -0.38 -1.03 -10.20
N GLU A 82 0.24 -0.19 -9.37
CA GLU A 82 -0.45 0.70 -8.45
C GLU A 82 0.39 1.95 -8.15
N GLU A 83 -0.29 3.06 -7.83
CA GLU A 83 0.37 4.27 -7.35
C GLU A 83 0.85 4.11 -5.90
N GLY A 84 1.97 4.74 -5.56
CA GLY A 84 2.50 4.76 -4.20
C GLY A 84 3.78 5.58 -4.05
N PRO A 85 4.37 5.63 -2.84
CA PRO A 85 5.65 6.30 -2.61
C PRO A 85 6.77 5.78 -3.52
N SER A 86 7.87 6.52 -3.68
CA SER A 86 9.08 5.96 -4.30
C SER A 86 9.60 4.78 -3.48
N PHE A 87 10.20 3.79 -4.16
CA PHE A 87 10.83 2.64 -3.53
C PHE A 87 12.06 2.22 -4.34
N GLU A 88 12.98 1.53 -3.69
CA GLU A 88 14.17 0.95 -4.32
C GLU A 88 14.14 -0.57 -4.27
N ILE A 89 14.86 -1.19 -5.21
CA ILE A 89 15.03 -2.65 -5.27
C ILE A 89 16.52 -2.92 -5.18
N ILE A 90 16.89 -3.57 -4.09
CA ILE A 90 18.26 -4.01 -3.83
C ILE A 90 18.30 -5.50 -4.09
N HIS A 91 19.27 -5.92 -4.88
CA HIS A 91 19.55 -7.31 -5.25
C HIS A 91 21.03 -7.54 -5.00
N ASP A 92 21.38 -8.75 -4.56
CA ASP A 92 22.77 -9.21 -4.36
C ASP A 92 23.65 -8.24 -3.54
N ALA A 93 23.06 -7.56 -2.56
CA ALA A 93 23.80 -6.71 -1.64
C ALA A 93 24.74 -7.56 -0.80
N ASP A 94 26.03 -7.21 -0.83
CA ASP A 94 26.98 -7.71 0.14
C ASP A 94 26.77 -7.03 1.51
N GLU A 95 27.45 -7.57 2.53
CA GLU A 95 27.37 -7.04 3.89
C GLU A 95 27.77 -5.56 3.96
N ALA A 96 28.74 -5.15 3.14
CA ALA A 96 29.18 -3.76 3.09
C ALA A 96 28.07 -2.83 2.57
N THR A 97 27.33 -3.24 1.54
CA THR A 97 26.21 -2.50 0.96
C THR A 97 25.04 -2.37 1.95
N TYR A 98 24.80 -3.37 2.78
CA TYR A 98 23.73 -3.31 3.78
C TYR A 98 24.10 -2.44 4.99
N ASN A 99 25.38 -2.40 5.36
CA ASN A 99 25.85 -1.74 6.58
C ASN A 99 26.19 -0.24 6.44
N SER A 100 26.04 0.34 5.24
CA SER A 100 26.29 1.76 4.95
C SER A 100 25.05 2.64 5.07
#